data_AF-A0A6L3ADB9-F1
#
_entry.id   AF-A0A6L3ADB9-F1
#
_cell.length_a   1.000
_cell.length_b   1.000
_cell.length_c   1.000
_cell.angle_alpha   90.00
_cell.angle_beta   90.00
_cell.angle_gamma   90.00
#
_symmetry.space_group_name_H-M   'P 1'
#
loop_
_entity.id
_entity.type
_entity.pdbx_description
1 polymer ?
#
loop_
_entity_poly.entity_id
_entity_poly.type
_entity_poly.pdbx_seq_one_letter_code
_entity_poly.pdbx_strand_id
1 'polypeptide(L)'
;KELGVETIQRQIDRTELYIADEIFMTGTAAHLTPVTEVDRRVVGSGRPGPITSRLSQLFFDCIRGKNEKYRHWCTPARVPVAQ
;
A
#
# COMPACT_ATOMS: atom_id res chain seq x y z
N LYS A 1 -1.80 13.95 -5.58
CA LYS A 1 -2.49 12.68 -5.26
C LYS A 1 -2.39 11.81 -6.51
N GLU A 2 -1.84 10.59 -6.43
CA GLU A 2 -1.57 9.79 -7.65
C GLU A 2 -2.80 9.10 -8.22
N LEU A 3 -3.65 8.52 -7.36
CA LEU A 3 -4.82 7.75 -7.80
C LEU A 3 -6.12 8.55 -7.83
N GLY A 4 -6.08 9.86 -7.52
CA GLY A 4 -7.29 10.69 -7.45
C GLY A 4 -8.28 10.29 -6.36
N VAL A 5 -7.90 9.39 -5.44
CA VAL A 5 -8.76 8.89 -4.37
C VAL A 5 -8.87 9.92 -3.24
N GLU A 6 -10.10 10.15 -2.77
CA GLU A 6 -10.36 10.95 -1.59
C GLU A 6 -9.81 10.25 -0.34
N THR A 7 -9.19 11.02 0.56
CA THR A 7 -8.52 10.50 1.75
C THR A 7 -9.10 11.17 2.97
N ILE A 8 -9.75 10.38 3.83
CA ILE A 8 -10.38 10.86 5.06
C ILE A 8 -9.68 10.20 6.24
N GLN A 9 -9.21 11.01 7.19
CA GLN A 9 -8.66 10.53 8.45
C GLN A 9 -9.69 10.75 9.56
N ARG A 10 -10.14 9.65 10.17
CA ARG A 10 -11.09 9.65 11.29
C ARG A 10 -10.96 8.35 12.08
N GLN A 11 -11.67 8.26 13.20
CA GLN A 11 -11.90 6.96 13.83
C GLN A 11 -12.78 6.09 12.93
N ILE A 12 -12.43 4.81 12.86
CA ILE A 12 -13.12 3.79 12.07
C ILE A 12 -13.65 2.75 13.06
N ASP A 13 -14.95 2.48 12.99
CA ASP A 13 -15.56 1.43 13.80
C ASP A 13 -15.27 0.05 13.21
N ARG A 14 -15.16 -0.96 14.08
CA ARG A 14 -14.88 -2.34 13.66
C ARG A 14 -15.90 -2.87 12.65
N THR A 15 -17.17 -2.49 12.79
CA THR A 15 -18.25 -2.90 11.90
C THR A 15 -18.08 -2.35 10.48
N GLU A 16 -17.42 -1.21 10.31
CA GLU A 16 -17.12 -0.64 8.99
C GLU A 16 -16.12 -1.50 8.22
N LEU A 17 -15.17 -2.13 8.92
CA LEU A 17 -14.21 -3.05 8.30
C LEU A 17 -14.91 -4.25 7.64
N TYR A 18 -16.03 -4.71 8.20
CA TYR A 18 -16.75 -5.86 7.66
C TYR A 18 -17.52 -5.56 6.37
N ILE A 19 -17.77 -4.29 6.08
CA ILE A 19 -18.49 -3.83 4.88
C ILE A 19 -17.59 -3.07 3.91
N ALA A 20 -16.28 -2.99 4.18
CA ALA A 20 -15.33 -2.36 3.30
C ALA A 20 -15.12 -3.19 2.02
N ASP A 21 -15.02 -2.51 0.87
CA ASP A 21 -14.70 -3.15 -0.41
C ASP A 21 -13.25 -3.67 -0.43
N GLU A 22 -12.34 -2.94 0.21
CA GLU A 22 -10.91 -3.26 0.29
C GLU A 22 -10.35 -2.82 1.66
N ILE A 23 -9.44 -3.63 2.22
CA ILE A 23 -8.63 -3.28 3.39
C ILE A 23 -7.18 -3.60 3.07
N PHE A 24 -6.26 -2.77 3.54
CA PHE A 24 -4.84 -3.04 3.50
C PHE A 24 -4.15 -2.47 4.74
N MET A 25 -3.02 -3.07 5.09
CA MET A 25 -2.12 -2.56 6.12
C MET A 25 -0.87 -1.99 5.48
N THR A 26 -0.26 -1.03 6.16
CA THR A 26 1.01 -0.45 5.74
C THR A 26 2.03 -0.55 6.87
N GLY A 27 3.27 -0.90 6.55
CA GLY A 27 4.39 -0.81 7.48
C GLY A 27 5.71 -1.00 6.75
N THR A 28 6.83 -0.62 7.37
CA THR A 28 8.15 -0.75 6.72
C THR A 28 8.46 -2.20 6.34
N ALA A 29 8.17 -3.15 7.23
CA ALA A 29 8.41 -4.58 6.98
C ALA A 29 7.26 -5.25 6.20
N ALA A 30 6.01 -4.89 6.53
CA ALA A 30 4.85 -5.45 5.84
C ALA A 30 4.71 -4.91 4.40
N HIS A 31 5.33 -3.76 4.09
CA HIS A 31 4.98 -2.95 2.93
C HIS A 31 3.49 -2.64 2.93
N LEU A 32 2.88 -2.53 1.74
CA LEU A 32 1.44 -2.46 1.57
C LEU A 32 0.89 -3.87 1.37
N THR A 33 0.20 -4.38 2.39
CA THR A 33 -0.32 -5.75 2.44
C THR A 33 -1.85 -5.75 2.40
N PRO A 34 -2.47 -6.38 1.38
CA PRO A 34 -3.92 -6.56 1.34
C PRO A 34 -4.43 -7.41 2.50
N VAL A 35 -5.58 -7.06 3.05
CA VAL A 35 -6.32 -7.85 4.04
C VAL A 35 -7.58 -8.38 3.38
N THR A 36 -7.65 -9.70 3.20
CA THR A 36 -8.76 -10.37 2.51
C THR A 36 -9.81 -10.93 3.47
N GLU A 37 -9.51 -10.97 4.77
CA GLU A 37 -10.39 -11.50 5.80
C GLU A 37 -10.16 -10.77 7.14
N VAL A 38 -11.25 -10.41 7.82
CA VAL A 38 -11.24 -9.87 9.18
C VAL A 38 -12.26 -10.65 10.01
N ASP A 39 -11.83 -11.20 11.15
CA ASP A 39 -12.71 -11.94 12.07
C ASP A 39 -13.52 -13.07 11.41
N ARG A 40 -12.91 -13.82 10.48
CA ARG A 40 -13.57 -14.87 9.69
C ARG A 40 -14.63 -14.36 8.72
N ARG A 41 -14.57 -13.08 8.36
CA ARG A 41 -15.44 -12.45 7.35
C ARG A 41 -14.58 -12.02 6.18
N VAL A 42 -14.94 -12.51 5.00
CA VAL A 42 -14.29 -12.12 3.75
C VAL A 42 -14.51 -10.63 3.49
N VAL A 43 -13.43 -9.91 3.20
CA VAL A 43 -13.46 -8.50 2.80
C VAL A 43 -13.64 -8.43 1.29
N GLY A 44 -14.66 -7.70 0.82
CA GLY A 44 -14.98 -7.57 -0.60
C GLY A 44 -15.06 -8.92 -1.32
N SER A 45 -14.15 -9.15 -2.26
CA SER A 45 -14.06 -10.38 -3.06
C SER A 45 -13.15 -11.47 -2.48
N GLY A 46 -12.53 -11.24 -1.32
CA GLY A 46 -11.51 -12.13 -0.74
C GLY A 46 -10.19 -12.14 -1.49
N ARG A 47 -9.99 -11.15 -2.37
CA ARG A 47 -8.76 -10.95 -3.16
C ARG A 47 -8.33 -9.48 -3.06
N PRO A 48 -7.05 -9.16 -3.28
CA PRO A 48 -6.61 -7.77 -3.38
C PRO A 48 -7.43 -7.01 -4.43
N GLY A 49 -8.06 -5.91 -4.02
CA GLY A 49 -8.87 -5.10 -4.91
C GLY A 49 -8.04 -4.16 -5.81
N PRO A 50 -8.71 -3.45 -6.74
CA PRO A 50 -8.05 -2.58 -7.71
C PRO A 50 -7.30 -1.40 -7.08
N ILE A 51 -7.81 -0.79 -6.00
CA ILE A 51 -7.14 0.36 -5.37
C ILE A 51 -5.88 -0.11 -4.65
N THR A 52 -5.98 -1.17 -3.85
CA THR A 52 -4.88 -1.79 -3.12
C THR A 52 -3.78 -2.25 -4.06
N SER A 53 -4.14 -2.89 -5.18
CA SER A 53 -3.17 -3.37 -6.18
C SER A 53 -2.43 -2.21 -6.86
N ARG A 54 -3.13 -1.13 -7.23
CA ARG A 54 -2.51 0.06 -7.84
C ARG A 54 -1.59 0.78 -6.84
N LEU A 55 -2.00 0.91 -5.59
CA LEU A 55 -1.17 1.50 -4.53
C LEU A 55 0.07 0.64 -4.25
N SER A 56 -0.07 -0.69 -4.22
CA SER A 56 1.06 -1.61 -4.02
C SER A 56 2.11 -1.44 -5.12
N GLN A 57 1.68 -1.43 -6.37
CA GLN A 57 2.57 -1.22 -7.52
C GLN A 57 3.28 0.14 -7.43
N LEU A 58 2.52 1.22 -7.18
CA LEU A 58 3.07 2.56 -7.01
C LEU A 58 4.11 2.62 -5.88
N PHE A 59 3.79 2.03 -4.72
CA PHE A 59 4.70 1.96 -3.58
C PHE A 59 6.02 1.28 -3.96
N PHE A 60 5.95 0.14 -4.64
CA PHE A 60 7.12 -0.60 -5.08
C PHE A 60 7.97 0.15 -6.11
N ASP A 61 7.34 0.92 -7.00
CA ASP A 61 8.06 1.79 -7.94
C ASP A 61 8.75 2.96 -7.21
N CYS A 62 8.14 3.50 -6.16
CA CYS A 62 8.75 4.53 -5.32
C CYS A 62 9.98 3.99 -4.56
N ILE A 63 9.84 2.90 -3.80
CA ILE A 63 10.94 2.41 -2.94
C ILE A 63 12.12 1.82 -3.74
N ARG A 64 11.88 1.39 -5.00
CA ARG A 64 12.94 0.97 -5.92
C ARG A 64 13.55 2.12 -6.72
N GLY A 65 13.11 3.36 -6.48
CA GLY A 65 13.61 4.55 -7.18
C GLY A 65 13.23 4.61 -8.66
N LYS A 66 12.21 3.85 -9.09
CA LYS A 66 11.68 3.88 -10.48
C LYS A 66 10.71 5.04 -10.71
N ASN A 67 10.15 5.60 -9.64
CA ASN A 67 9.28 6.76 -9.73
C ASN A 67 10.08 8.05 -9.51
N GLU A 68 10.28 8.82 -10.59
CA GLU A 68 11.08 10.06 -10.57
C GLU A 68 10.56 11.09 -9.57
N LYS A 69 9.23 11.21 -9.44
CA LYS A 69 8.58 12.15 -8.53
C LYS A 69 8.98 11.91 -7.07
N TYR A 70 9.15 10.65 -6.69
CA TYR A 70 9.46 10.23 -5.32
C TYR A 70 10.90 9.79 -5.12
N ARG A 71 11.76 9.97 -6.12
CA ARG A 71 13.18 9.57 -6.06
C ARG A 71 13.93 10.20 -4.89
N HIS A 72 13.49 11.38 -4.44
CA HIS A 72 14.04 12.07 -3.27
C HIS A 72 13.80 11.35 -1.92
N TRP A 73 12.93 10.32 -1.87
CA TRP A 73 12.76 9.46 -0.70
C TRP A 73 13.85 8.38 -0.59
N CYS A 74 14.58 8.11 -1.67
CA CYS A 74 15.60 7.07 -1.71
C CYS A 74 16.98 7.68 -1.50
N THR A 75 17.74 7.16 -0.54
CA THR A 75 19.17 7.46 -0.38
C THR A 75 19.99 6.34 -1.05
N PRO A 76 20.66 6.60 -2.19
CA PRO A 76 21.44 5.57 -2.86
C PRO A 76 22.67 5.20 -2.03
N ALA A 77 22.75 3.96 -1.58
CA ALA A 77 23.97 3.40 -1.01
C ALA A 77 24.90 2.97 -2.15
N ARG A 78 25.76 3.89 -2.61
CA ARG A 78 26.79 3.55 -3.59
C ARG A 78 27.88 2.74 -2.89
N VAL A 79 28.03 1.47 -3.27
CA VAL A 79 29.19 0.66 -2.86
C VAL A 79 30.23 0.79 -3.97
N PRO A 80 31.48 1.24 -3.67
CA PRO A 80 32.56 1.18 -4.63
C PRO A 80 32.79 -0.29 -5.01
N VAL A 81 32.61 -0.63 -6.27
CA VAL A 81 33.05 -1.93 -6.78
C VAL A 81 34.56 -1.81 -6.98
N ALA A 82 35.35 -2.55 -6.20
CA ALA A 82 36.78 -2.66 -6.45
C ALA A 82 36.98 -3.25 -7.85
N GLN A 83 37.79 -2.58 -8.67
CA GLN A 83 38.23 -3.09 -9.97
C GLN A 83 39.24 -4.22 -9.78
#